data_AF-A0A7S0AWT0-F1
#
_entry.id   AF-A0A7S0AWT0-F1
#
_cell.length_a   1.000
_cell.length_b   1.000
_cell.length_c   1.000
_cell.angle_alpha   90.00
_cell.angle_beta   90.00
_cell.angle_gamma   90.00
#
_symmetry.space_group_name_H-M   'P 1'
#
loop_
_entity.id
_entity.type
_entity.pdbx_description
1 polymer ?
#
loop_
_entity_poly.entity_id
_entity_poly.type
_entity_poly.pdbx_seq_one_letter_code
_entity_poly.pdbx_strand_id
1 'polypeptide(L)'
;ATSTQGKVCPAACAKAAGRSQPVAATIWCMAVPRFKSGEAVKAFLAGRWALSKTFDYRVGGGRGRMEGTATFTEAPQLRTALMYEERGTVHLEGVANSFEAFRRYCFNTATWPVEVYFVDDPTKKDLATLLPELDCHTAFFIPLPFDGQPGQGGGSDARSTFEHLCVADLYSGMLAVTGTDRFEWNWSIVGPAKDGTIRCSFQREGPEAGSSVAAAQL
;
A
#
# COMPACT_ATOMS: atom_id res chain seq x y z
N ALA A 1 -29.80 61.46 -53.37
CA ALA A 1 -28.76 62.21 -52.65
C ALA A 1 -29.22 62.45 -51.23
N THR A 2 -28.38 62.07 -50.27
CA THR A 2 -28.31 62.50 -48.85
C THR A 2 -29.55 62.42 -47.97
N SER A 3 -29.57 61.32 -47.21
CA SER A 3 -30.07 61.12 -45.83
C SER A 3 -29.63 62.23 -44.85
N THR A 4 -30.43 62.51 -43.78
CA THR A 4 -30.01 62.41 -42.35
C THR A 4 -31.17 62.72 -41.36
N GLN A 5 -31.52 61.69 -40.58
CA GLN A 5 -31.92 61.58 -39.15
C GLN A 5 -33.01 62.43 -38.47
N GLY A 6 -33.81 61.71 -37.65
CA GLY A 6 -34.48 62.25 -36.47
C GLY A 6 -35.26 61.22 -35.63
N LYS A 7 -34.54 60.44 -34.80
CA LYS A 7 -34.88 59.88 -33.46
C LYS A 7 -36.19 59.11 -33.21
N VAL A 8 -36.12 57.98 -32.48
CA VAL A 8 -36.34 57.83 -31.02
C VAL A 8 -36.45 56.32 -30.70
N CYS A 9 -35.69 55.82 -29.72
CA CYS A 9 -35.98 54.58 -28.96
C CYS A 9 -36.72 54.98 -27.67
N PRO A 10 -37.59 54.12 -27.08
CA PRO A 10 -37.06 53.13 -26.13
C PRO A 10 -37.86 51.80 -25.98
N ALA A 11 -37.16 50.80 -25.40
CA ALA A 11 -37.64 49.76 -24.45
C ALA A 11 -38.74 48.76 -24.91
N ALA A 12 -38.77 47.47 -24.58
CA ALA A 12 -37.94 46.57 -23.78
C ALA A 12 -38.45 45.11 -23.96
N CYS A 13 -37.69 44.15 -23.41
CA CYS A 13 -38.07 42.76 -23.06
C CYS A 13 -38.37 41.78 -24.22
N ALA A 14 -37.92 40.52 -24.24
CA ALA A 14 -37.09 39.74 -23.31
C ALA A 14 -36.44 38.59 -24.12
N LYS A 15 -35.19 38.26 -23.77
CA LYS A 15 -34.45 37.10 -24.30
C LYS A 15 -34.83 35.85 -23.51
N ALA A 16 -35.12 34.76 -24.22
CA ALA A 16 -35.00 33.40 -23.69
C ALA A 16 -34.19 32.58 -24.70
N ALA A 17 -32.87 32.47 -24.47
CA ALA A 17 -32.02 31.52 -25.16
C ALA A 17 -31.68 30.42 -24.15
N GLY A 18 -32.14 29.20 -24.44
CA GLY A 18 -31.87 28.02 -23.63
C GLY A 18 -30.37 27.76 -23.55
N ARG A 19 -29.83 27.83 -22.33
CA ARG A 19 -28.49 27.38 -22.00
C ARG A 19 -28.56 25.90 -21.68
N SER A 20 -28.08 25.06 -22.58
CA SER A 20 -27.70 23.68 -22.25
C SER A 20 -26.59 23.74 -21.20
N GLN A 21 -26.85 23.23 -20.00
CA GLN A 21 -25.83 23.07 -18.98
C GLN A 21 -24.83 22.00 -19.42
N PRO A 22 -23.51 22.23 -19.32
CA PRO A 22 -22.56 21.14 -19.46
C PRO A 22 -22.70 20.23 -18.23
N VAL A 23 -22.94 18.94 -18.48
CA VAL A 23 -22.87 17.89 -17.47
C VAL A 23 -21.42 17.87 -17.00
N ALA A 24 -21.15 18.37 -15.80
CA ALA A 24 -19.83 18.29 -15.20
C ALA A 24 -19.52 16.82 -14.96
N ALA A 25 -18.61 16.25 -15.76
CA ALA A 25 -17.97 15.00 -15.42
C ALA A 25 -17.15 15.27 -14.15
N THR A 26 -17.71 14.92 -13.00
CA THR A 26 -16.97 14.90 -11.74
C THR A 26 -15.89 13.84 -11.88
N ILE A 27 -14.70 14.27 -12.30
CA ILE A 27 -13.49 13.48 -12.17
C ILE A 27 -13.25 13.37 -10.66
N TRP A 28 -13.70 12.26 -10.08
CA TRP A 28 -13.36 11.91 -8.72
C TRP A 28 -11.88 11.52 -8.74
N CYS A 29 -10.99 12.50 -8.56
CA CYS A 29 -9.61 12.20 -8.20
C CYS A 29 -9.67 11.40 -6.91
N MET A 30 -9.50 10.08 -6.99
CA MET A 30 -9.33 9.25 -5.81
C MET A 30 -8.15 9.81 -5.03
N ALA A 31 -8.42 10.34 -3.83
CA ALA A 31 -7.37 10.89 -2.99
C ALA A 31 -6.49 9.73 -2.50
N VAL A 32 -5.24 9.69 -2.95
CA VAL A 32 -4.23 8.77 -2.41
C VAL A 32 -3.99 9.16 -0.94
N PRO A 33 -4.16 8.23 0.02
CA PRO A 33 -3.93 8.50 1.43
C PRO A 33 -2.53 9.06 1.70
N ARG A 34 -2.41 10.03 2.60
CA ARG A 34 -1.11 10.56 3.08
C ARG A 34 -0.98 10.28 4.56
N PHE A 35 0.12 9.68 4.99
CA PHE A 35 0.32 9.29 6.38
C PHE A 35 1.16 10.29 7.16
N LYS A 36 0.77 10.54 8.40
CA LYS A 36 1.49 11.41 9.35
C LYS A 36 1.72 10.72 10.71
N SER A 37 1.31 9.47 10.84
CA SER A 37 1.42 8.69 12.07
C SER A 37 1.37 7.20 11.77
N GLY A 38 1.91 6.38 12.68
CA GLY A 38 1.80 4.93 12.60
C GLY A 38 0.35 4.46 12.66
N GLU A 39 -0.50 5.12 13.44
CA GLU A 39 -1.94 4.83 13.50
C GLU A 39 -2.63 4.97 12.13
N ALA A 40 -2.28 6.00 11.36
CA ALA A 40 -2.84 6.19 10.01
C ALA A 40 -2.39 5.09 9.04
N VAL A 41 -1.13 4.65 9.13
CA VAL A 41 -0.61 3.50 8.38
C VAL A 41 -1.32 2.23 8.79
N LYS A 42 -1.49 2.01 10.10
CA LYS A 42 -2.22 0.86 10.66
C LYS A 42 -3.64 0.78 10.11
N ALA A 43 -4.38 1.89 10.20
CA ALA A 43 -5.76 1.97 9.72
C ALA A 43 -5.88 1.69 8.22
N PHE A 44 -4.89 2.14 7.43
CA PHE A 44 -4.84 1.80 6.01
C PHE A 44 -4.52 0.33 5.79
N LEU A 45 -3.47 -0.23 6.40
CA LEU A 45 -3.02 -1.59 6.08
C LEU A 45 -3.95 -2.68 6.59
N ALA A 46 -4.64 -2.46 7.71
CA ALA A 46 -5.49 -3.48 8.33
C ALA A 46 -6.49 -4.12 7.35
N GLY A 47 -6.65 -5.44 7.45
CA GLY A 47 -7.57 -6.23 6.63
C GLY A 47 -6.87 -7.16 5.64
N ARG A 48 -7.68 -7.68 4.70
CA ARG A 48 -7.29 -8.71 3.73
C ARG A 48 -7.03 -8.09 2.35
N TRP A 49 -6.01 -8.60 1.66
CA TRP A 49 -5.52 -8.08 0.39
C TRP A 49 -5.23 -9.21 -0.58
N ALA A 50 -5.76 -9.11 -1.80
CA ALA A 50 -5.28 -9.90 -2.93
C ALA A 50 -3.86 -9.43 -3.27
N LEU A 51 -2.94 -10.39 -3.37
CA LEU A 51 -1.52 -10.17 -3.65
C LEU A 51 -1.16 -10.76 -5.01
N SER A 52 -0.51 -9.95 -5.84
CA SER A 52 0.26 -10.42 -7.00
C SER A 52 1.71 -10.01 -6.84
N LYS A 53 2.62 -10.94 -7.10
CA LYS A 53 4.06 -10.74 -6.97
C LYS A 53 4.78 -11.32 -8.17
N THR A 54 5.73 -10.58 -8.73
CA THR A 54 6.65 -11.06 -9.77
C THR A 54 8.07 -10.95 -9.30
N PHE A 55 8.90 -11.92 -9.67
CA PHE A 55 10.33 -11.95 -9.36
C PHE A 55 11.12 -12.16 -10.64
N ASP A 56 12.19 -11.40 -10.79
CA ASP A 56 13.14 -11.53 -11.89
C ASP A 56 14.56 -11.46 -11.31
N TYR A 57 15.11 -12.63 -10.99
CA TYR A 57 16.44 -12.77 -10.45
C TYR A 57 17.42 -13.26 -11.50
N ARG A 58 18.57 -12.57 -11.55
CA ARG A 58 19.78 -13.04 -12.23
C ARG A 58 20.52 -14.07 -11.39
N VAL A 59 20.45 -13.96 -10.06
CA VAL A 59 21.10 -14.87 -9.10
C VAL A 59 20.12 -15.23 -7.97
N GLY A 60 20.04 -16.51 -7.60
CA GLY A 60 19.45 -16.96 -6.32
C GLY A 60 17.91 -17.06 -6.22
N GLY A 61 17.14 -16.75 -7.27
CA GLY A 61 15.67 -16.79 -7.19
C GLY A 61 14.89 -17.15 -8.47
N GLY A 62 15.53 -17.17 -9.63
CA GLY A 62 14.87 -17.40 -10.92
C GLY A 62 13.88 -16.30 -11.33
N ARG A 63 13.12 -16.55 -12.40
CA ARG A 63 12.02 -15.68 -12.84
C ARG A 63 10.68 -16.36 -12.63
N GLY A 64 9.67 -15.61 -12.21
CA GLY A 64 8.33 -16.17 -12.02
C GLY A 64 7.33 -15.20 -11.42
N ARG A 65 6.20 -15.76 -11.01
CA ARG A 65 5.11 -15.03 -10.37
C ARG A 65 4.50 -15.81 -9.20
N MET A 66 3.83 -15.09 -8.33
CA MET A 66 3.05 -15.60 -7.23
C MET A 66 1.74 -14.84 -7.15
N GLU A 67 0.65 -15.57 -6.96
CA GLU A 67 -0.64 -14.99 -6.59
C GLU A 67 -1.11 -15.58 -5.27
N GLY A 68 -1.79 -14.75 -4.48
CA GLY A 68 -2.19 -15.16 -3.14
C GLY A 68 -2.89 -14.06 -2.36
N THR A 69 -2.78 -14.16 -1.04
CA THR A 69 -3.44 -13.25 -0.10
C THR A 69 -2.44 -12.80 0.95
N ALA A 70 -2.52 -11.52 1.30
CA ALA A 70 -1.88 -10.95 2.46
C ALA A 70 -2.94 -10.44 3.45
N THR A 71 -2.74 -10.72 4.73
CA THR A 71 -3.62 -10.25 5.80
C THR A 71 -2.80 -9.45 6.80
N PHE A 72 -3.30 -8.27 7.16
CA PHE A 72 -2.79 -7.47 8.26
C PHE A 72 -3.82 -7.51 9.40
N THR A 73 -3.47 -8.20 10.47
CA THR A 73 -4.33 -8.36 11.66
C THR A 73 -3.69 -7.67 12.84
N GLU A 74 -4.48 -7.00 13.69
CA GLU A 74 -3.96 -6.46 14.95
C GLU A 74 -3.34 -7.58 15.79
N ALA A 75 -2.13 -7.36 16.30
CA ALA A 75 -1.50 -8.33 17.17
C ALA A 75 -2.28 -8.42 18.49
N PRO A 76 -2.74 -9.62 18.91
CA PRO A 76 -3.59 -9.77 20.10
C PRO A 76 -2.98 -9.19 21.38
N GLN A 77 -1.66 -9.30 21.52
CA GLN A 77 -0.90 -8.88 22.70
C GLN A 77 -0.42 -7.42 22.63
N LEU A 78 -0.37 -6.84 21.42
CA LEU A 78 0.15 -5.49 21.19
C LEU A 78 -0.73 -4.77 20.16
N ARG A 79 -1.75 -4.06 20.64
CA ARG A 79 -2.71 -3.37 19.77
C ARG A 79 -2.08 -2.33 18.86
N THR A 80 -0.89 -1.82 19.19
CA THR A 80 -0.14 -0.90 18.33
C THR A 80 0.70 -1.62 17.29
N ALA A 81 0.50 -2.92 17.06
CA ALA A 81 1.17 -3.69 16.03
C ALA A 81 0.19 -4.40 15.09
N LEU A 82 0.60 -4.58 13.83
CA LEU A 82 -0.07 -5.46 12.87
C LEU A 82 0.81 -6.66 12.57
N MET A 83 0.25 -7.86 12.69
CA MET A 83 0.80 -9.09 12.15
C MET A 83 0.43 -9.17 10.68
N TYR A 84 1.46 -9.20 9.84
CA TYR A 84 1.35 -9.50 8.42
C TYR A 84 1.54 -10.99 8.20
N GLU A 85 0.62 -11.62 7.50
CA GLU A 85 0.79 -12.97 6.95
C GLU A 85 0.50 -12.97 5.46
N GLU A 86 1.39 -13.55 4.68
CA GLU A 86 1.24 -13.74 3.24
C GLU A 86 1.32 -15.21 2.89
N ARG A 87 0.38 -15.70 2.07
CA ARG A 87 0.38 -17.04 1.47
C ARG A 87 0.05 -16.95 -0.01
N GLY A 88 0.61 -17.83 -0.83
CA GLY A 88 0.25 -17.90 -2.25
C GLY A 88 1.05 -18.92 -3.05
N THR A 89 0.56 -19.18 -4.25
CA THR A 89 1.10 -20.20 -5.17
C THR A 89 2.11 -19.56 -6.12
N VAL A 90 3.32 -20.10 -6.14
CA VAL A 90 4.44 -19.67 -6.96
C VAL A 90 4.56 -20.51 -8.23
N HIS A 91 4.75 -19.84 -9.36
CA HIS A 91 5.15 -20.45 -10.63
C HIS A 91 6.50 -19.87 -11.06
N LEU A 92 7.51 -20.72 -11.23
CA LEU A 92 8.83 -20.35 -11.75
C LEU A 92 9.00 -20.80 -13.20
N GLU A 93 9.67 -19.98 -14.00
CA GLU A 93 10.06 -20.35 -15.37
C GLU A 93 10.97 -21.58 -15.34
N GLY A 94 10.68 -22.54 -16.22
CA GLY A 94 11.44 -23.80 -16.32
C GLY A 94 11.14 -24.82 -15.22
N VAL A 95 10.24 -24.52 -14.27
CA VAL A 95 9.80 -25.46 -13.23
C VAL A 95 8.37 -25.90 -13.53
N ALA A 96 8.18 -27.21 -13.72
CA ALA A 96 6.90 -27.76 -14.18
C ALA A 96 5.75 -27.58 -13.17
N ASN A 97 6.06 -27.73 -11.87
CA ASN A 97 5.06 -27.70 -10.81
C ASN A 97 5.16 -26.39 -10.02
N SER A 98 4.00 -25.85 -9.64
CA SER A 98 3.93 -24.77 -8.67
C SER A 98 4.17 -25.27 -7.25
N PHE A 99 4.45 -24.34 -6.33
CA PHE A 99 4.58 -24.61 -4.91
C PHE A 99 4.06 -23.43 -4.08
N GLU A 100 3.75 -23.66 -2.80
CA GLU A 100 3.29 -22.63 -1.88
C GLU A 100 4.45 -21.84 -1.29
N ALA A 101 4.27 -20.53 -1.14
CA ALA A 101 5.17 -19.64 -0.42
C ALA A 101 4.45 -18.94 0.72
N PHE A 102 5.19 -18.70 1.81
CA PHE A 102 4.68 -18.07 3.02
C PHE A 102 5.66 -17.03 3.58
N ARG A 103 5.13 -15.93 4.13
CA ARG A 103 5.93 -14.90 4.82
C ARG A 103 5.14 -14.32 6.00
N ARG A 104 5.84 -13.99 7.09
CA ARG A 104 5.32 -13.16 8.18
C ARG A 104 6.19 -11.97 8.50
N TYR A 105 5.55 -10.87 8.86
CA TYR A 105 6.17 -9.68 9.42
C TYR A 105 5.34 -9.13 10.58
N CYS A 106 5.94 -8.28 11.39
CA CYS A 106 5.24 -7.46 12.37
C CYS A 106 5.51 -5.98 12.05
N PHE A 107 4.46 -5.17 12.02
CA PHE A 107 4.53 -3.73 11.83
C PHE A 107 4.26 -3.06 13.17
N ASN A 108 5.28 -2.53 13.82
CA ASN A 108 5.13 -1.72 15.03
C ASN A 108 4.71 -0.29 14.63
N THR A 109 3.46 0.04 14.93
CA THR A 109 2.84 1.33 14.60
C THR A 109 2.77 2.29 15.79
N ALA A 110 3.34 1.91 16.94
CA ALA A 110 3.57 2.83 18.06
C ALA A 110 4.68 3.84 17.75
N THR A 111 5.59 3.51 16.83
CA THR A 111 6.72 4.33 16.41
C THR A 111 6.43 5.09 15.11
N TRP A 112 7.13 6.20 14.91
CA TRP A 112 7.13 6.94 13.65
C TRP A 112 8.57 7.30 13.27
N PRO A 113 9.11 6.81 12.13
CA PRO A 113 8.45 5.96 11.14
C PRO A 113 8.00 4.60 11.70
N VAL A 114 7.03 3.95 11.04
CA VAL A 114 6.61 2.58 11.40
C VAL A 114 7.81 1.64 11.25
N GLU A 115 8.06 0.79 12.24
CA GLU A 115 9.11 -0.21 12.18
C GLU A 115 8.52 -1.56 11.74
N VAL A 116 9.22 -2.27 10.87
CA VAL A 116 8.84 -3.60 10.40
C VAL A 116 9.88 -4.60 10.89
N TYR A 117 9.41 -5.75 11.37
CA TYR A 117 10.21 -6.84 11.90
C TYR A 117 9.95 -8.12 11.13
N PHE A 118 11.00 -8.92 10.90
CA PHE A 118 10.84 -10.32 10.56
C PHE A 118 10.17 -11.04 11.72
N VAL A 119 9.21 -11.91 11.40
CA VAL A 119 8.61 -12.82 12.37
C VAL A 119 9.01 -14.23 11.98
N ASP A 120 9.81 -14.87 12.83
CA ASP A 120 10.20 -16.27 12.65
C ASP A 120 9.56 -17.15 13.72
N ASP A 121 9.74 -18.46 13.57
CA ASP A 121 9.30 -19.46 14.51
C ASP A 121 9.98 -19.28 15.88
N PRO A 122 9.22 -19.28 17.01
CA PRO A 122 9.76 -19.16 18.37
C PRO A 122 10.75 -20.30 18.76
N THR A 123 10.86 -21.36 17.96
CA THR A 123 11.84 -22.44 18.17
C THR A 123 13.23 -22.09 17.63
N LYS A 124 13.37 -21.06 16.79
CA LYS A 124 14.65 -20.55 16.29
C LYS A 124 15.23 -19.49 17.21
N LYS A 125 16.03 -19.97 18.17
CA LYS A 125 16.55 -19.20 19.32
C LYS A 125 17.62 -18.15 18.97
N ASP A 126 18.02 -18.04 17.71
CA ASP A 126 19.12 -17.18 17.26
C ASP A 126 18.69 -15.77 16.88
N LEU A 127 17.38 -15.50 16.80
CA LEU A 127 16.86 -14.15 16.55
C LEU A 127 16.54 -13.44 17.87
N ALA A 128 16.94 -12.16 17.96
CA ALA A 128 16.49 -11.28 19.03
C ALA A 128 14.94 -11.23 19.07
N THR A 129 14.37 -11.08 20.26
CA THR A 129 12.97 -10.71 20.43
C THR A 129 12.90 -9.23 20.77
N LEU A 130 12.81 -8.37 19.75
CA LEU A 130 12.78 -6.92 19.94
C LEU A 130 11.40 -6.40 20.36
N LEU A 131 10.35 -7.19 20.16
CA LEU A 131 8.99 -6.97 20.68
C LEU A 131 8.62 -8.13 21.63
N PRO A 132 9.09 -8.11 22.89
CA PRO A 132 8.93 -9.21 23.84
C PRO A 132 7.48 -9.47 24.26
N GLU A 133 6.57 -8.53 24.00
CA GLU A 133 5.13 -8.69 24.24
C GLU A 133 4.48 -9.68 23.27
N LEU A 134 5.12 -9.93 22.12
CA LEU A 134 4.64 -10.88 21.13
C LEU A 134 5.16 -12.28 21.42
N ASP A 135 4.30 -13.29 21.27
CA ASP A 135 4.65 -14.71 21.42
C ASP A 135 5.34 -15.25 20.15
N CYS A 136 6.39 -14.54 19.69
CA CYS A 136 7.21 -14.89 18.54
C CYS A 136 8.57 -14.16 18.56
N HIS A 137 9.57 -14.69 17.85
CA HIS A 137 10.83 -13.97 17.65
C HIS A 137 10.68 -12.85 16.62
N THR A 138 11.28 -11.69 16.91
CA THR A 138 11.16 -10.47 16.11
C THR A 138 12.50 -9.79 15.93
N ALA A 139 13.02 -9.83 14.69
CA ALA A 139 14.24 -9.15 14.31
C ALA A 139 13.93 -7.93 13.45
N PHE A 140 14.53 -6.79 13.76
CA PHE A 140 14.31 -5.56 13.02
C PHE A 140 14.65 -5.75 11.54
N PHE A 141 13.74 -5.32 10.67
CA PHE A 141 13.90 -5.44 9.22
C PHE A 141 14.13 -4.07 8.60
N ILE A 142 13.11 -3.20 8.61
CA ILE A 142 13.16 -1.88 7.96
C ILE A 142 12.32 -0.85 8.74
N PRO A 143 12.63 0.44 8.61
CA PRO A 143 11.66 1.50 8.86
C PRO A 143 10.80 1.76 7.61
N LEU A 144 9.62 2.35 7.80
CA LEU A 144 8.77 2.90 6.73
C LEU A 144 8.66 4.43 6.86
N PRO A 145 9.69 5.18 6.43
CA PRO A 145 9.63 6.63 6.37
C PRO A 145 8.72 7.06 5.23
N PHE A 146 7.48 7.40 5.54
CA PHE A 146 6.65 8.16 4.61
C PHE A 146 7.07 9.62 4.66
N ASP A 147 7.36 10.19 3.49
CA ASP A 147 7.76 11.59 3.40
C ASP A 147 6.68 12.49 3.99
N GLY A 148 7.05 13.20 5.04
CA GLY A 148 6.17 14.02 5.83
C GLY A 148 6.98 14.80 6.85
N GLN A 149 8.00 15.55 6.40
CA GLN A 149 8.56 16.57 7.29
C GLN A 149 7.44 17.56 7.63
N PRO A 150 7.13 17.77 8.93
CA PRO A 150 6.22 18.83 9.32
C PRO A 150 6.83 20.16 8.89
N GLY A 151 6.16 20.91 8.01
CA GLY A 151 6.48 22.32 7.76
C GLY A 151 7.07 22.72 6.42
N GLN A 152 7.17 21.84 5.41
CA GLN A 152 7.46 22.28 4.04
C GLN A 152 6.27 22.04 3.10
N GLY A 153 5.66 23.13 2.65
CA GLY A 153 4.59 23.13 1.65
C GLY A 153 5.14 22.76 0.28
N GLY A 154 5.01 21.48 -0.07
CA GLY A 154 5.35 20.91 -1.38
C GLY A 154 5.08 19.41 -1.30
N GLY A 155 4.17 18.90 -2.14
CA GLY A 155 3.50 17.60 -1.94
C GLY A 155 4.45 16.43 -1.69
N SER A 156 4.28 15.74 -0.56
CA SER A 156 4.95 14.47 -0.31
C SER A 156 4.05 13.30 -0.71
N ASP A 157 4.62 12.38 -1.48
CA ASP A 157 3.97 11.18 -1.98
C ASP A 157 3.67 10.20 -0.85
N ALA A 158 2.66 9.35 -1.04
CA ALA A 158 2.35 8.24 -0.16
C ALA A 158 3.34 7.07 -0.35
N ARG A 159 4.62 7.41 -0.38
CA ARG A 159 5.73 6.54 -0.75
C ARG A 159 6.77 6.56 0.36
N SER A 160 7.37 5.41 0.58
CA SER A 160 8.42 5.16 1.56
C SER A 160 9.52 4.36 0.89
N THR A 161 10.77 4.79 1.04
CA THR A 161 11.96 4.07 0.55
C THR A 161 12.89 3.74 1.70
N PHE A 162 13.50 2.56 1.66
CA PHE A 162 14.31 2.04 2.76
C PHE A 162 15.31 1.01 2.23
N GLU A 163 16.32 0.71 3.03
CA GLU A 163 17.33 -0.29 2.73
C GLU A 163 17.51 -1.25 3.90
N HIS A 164 17.88 -2.49 3.60
CA HIS A 164 18.22 -3.51 4.57
C HIS A 164 19.36 -4.37 4.04
N LEU A 165 20.41 -4.52 4.83
CA LEU A 165 21.48 -5.47 4.52
C LEU A 165 21.12 -6.84 5.10
N CYS A 166 20.69 -7.75 4.24
CA CYS A 166 20.39 -9.13 4.63
C CYS A 166 21.64 -9.99 4.40
N VAL A 167 22.40 -10.23 5.47
CA VAL A 167 23.69 -10.93 5.42
C VAL A 167 24.66 -10.20 4.47
N ALA A 168 24.79 -10.64 3.22
CA ALA A 168 25.71 -10.08 2.23
C ALA A 168 24.98 -9.40 1.05
N ASP A 169 23.66 -9.43 1.03
CA ASP A 169 22.85 -8.85 -0.05
C ASP A 169 22.19 -7.55 0.41
N LEU A 170 22.31 -6.48 -0.39
CA LEU A 170 21.62 -5.22 -0.14
C LEU A 170 20.22 -5.27 -0.76
N TYR A 171 19.20 -5.09 0.08
CA TYR A 171 17.81 -4.97 -0.33
C TYR A 171 17.42 -3.48 -0.26
N SER A 172 17.13 -2.88 -1.41
CA SER A 172 16.55 -1.53 -1.50
C SER A 172 15.07 -1.66 -1.85
N GLY A 173 14.20 -1.16 -0.97
CA GLY A 173 12.77 -1.33 -1.09
C GLY A 173 12.00 -0.03 -1.22
N MET A 174 10.79 -0.15 -1.76
CA MET A 174 9.85 0.94 -1.93
C MET A 174 8.44 0.45 -1.65
N LEU A 175 7.76 1.08 -0.69
CA LEU A 175 6.33 0.93 -0.49
C LEU A 175 5.63 2.19 -1.02
N ALA A 176 4.64 2.05 -1.89
CA ALA A 176 3.86 3.17 -2.41
C ALA A 176 2.37 2.87 -2.32
N VAL A 177 1.62 3.75 -1.68
CA VAL A 177 0.15 3.72 -1.74
C VAL A 177 -0.29 4.34 -3.06
N THR A 178 -1.01 3.57 -3.85
CA THR A 178 -1.42 3.95 -5.21
C THR A 178 -2.92 4.20 -5.31
N GLY A 179 -3.67 3.93 -4.25
CA GLY A 179 -5.09 4.22 -4.11
C GLY A 179 -5.59 4.01 -2.68
N THR A 180 -6.87 4.24 -2.42
CA THR A 180 -7.48 4.03 -1.09
C THR A 180 -7.54 2.55 -0.66
N ASP A 181 -7.41 1.67 -1.64
CA ASP A 181 -7.54 0.22 -1.54
C ASP A 181 -6.39 -0.50 -2.27
N ARG A 182 -5.30 0.23 -2.57
CA ARG A 182 -4.17 -0.28 -3.37
C ARG A 182 -2.84 0.23 -2.87
N PHE A 183 -1.86 -0.65 -2.78
CA PHE A 183 -0.47 -0.27 -2.58
C PHE A 183 0.48 -1.26 -3.27
N GLU A 184 1.72 -0.83 -3.43
CA GLU A 184 2.80 -1.65 -3.97
C GLU A 184 3.94 -1.76 -2.94
N TRP A 185 4.65 -2.88 -2.95
CA TRP A 185 5.85 -3.08 -2.14
C TRP A 185 6.94 -3.77 -2.96
N ASN A 186 7.80 -2.96 -3.55
CA ASN A 186 8.76 -3.36 -4.57
C ASN A 186 10.18 -3.41 -3.99
N TRP A 187 11.03 -4.28 -4.53
CA TRP A 187 12.40 -4.49 -4.08
C TRP A 187 13.37 -4.59 -5.26
N SER A 188 14.56 -4.04 -5.07
CA SER A 188 15.77 -4.31 -5.86
C SER A 188 16.80 -4.92 -4.92
N ILE A 189 17.45 -5.98 -5.37
CA ILE A 189 18.39 -6.75 -4.56
C ILE A 189 19.70 -6.85 -5.32
N VAL A 190 20.80 -6.50 -4.65
CA VAL A 190 22.14 -6.57 -5.22
C VAL A 190 23.05 -7.26 -4.21
N GLY A 191 23.64 -8.37 -4.60
CA GLY A 191 24.53 -9.14 -3.74
C GLY A 191 24.99 -10.45 -4.37
N PRO A 192 25.93 -11.14 -3.69
CA PRO A 192 26.51 -12.38 -4.19
C PRO A 192 25.54 -13.57 -4.11
N ALA A 193 24.59 -13.58 -3.16
CA ALA A 193 23.65 -14.68 -3.01
C ALA A 193 22.36 -14.43 -3.81
N LYS A 194 21.94 -13.17 -3.91
CA LYS A 194 20.79 -12.76 -4.72
C LYS A 194 21.05 -11.48 -5.47
N ASP A 195 20.57 -11.46 -6.69
CA ASP A 195 20.62 -10.30 -7.55
C ASP A 195 19.41 -10.28 -8.46
N GLY A 196 18.56 -9.27 -8.34
CA GLY A 196 17.27 -9.25 -9.03
C GLY A 196 16.29 -8.20 -8.51
N THR A 197 15.05 -8.33 -8.96
CA THR A 197 13.95 -7.46 -8.53
C THR A 197 12.72 -8.27 -8.12
N ILE A 198 11.93 -7.67 -7.23
CA ILE A 198 10.60 -8.15 -6.86
C ILE A 198 9.62 -6.99 -7.03
N ARG A 199 8.48 -7.25 -7.67
CA ARG A 199 7.36 -6.32 -7.70
C ARG A 199 6.17 -6.96 -7.00
N CYS A 200 5.51 -6.21 -6.11
CA CYS A 200 4.33 -6.68 -5.41
C CYS A 200 3.24 -5.62 -5.51
N SER A 201 2.04 -6.04 -5.89
CA SER A 201 0.83 -5.21 -5.85
C SER A 201 -0.19 -5.85 -4.91
N PHE A 202 -0.81 -5.01 -4.09
CA PHE A 202 -1.82 -5.39 -3.12
C PHE A 202 -3.11 -4.64 -3.44
N GLN A 203 -4.19 -5.39 -3.58
CA GLN A 203 -5.54 -4.86 -3.78
C GLN A 203 -6.39 -5.29 -2.59
N ARG A 204 -6.99 -4.35 -1.87
CA ARG A 204 -7.87 -4.67 -0.74
C ARG A 204 -9.02 -5.51 -1.25
N GLU A 205 -9.29 -6.60 -0.54
CA GLU A 205 -10.49 -7.39 -0.79
C GLU A 205 -11.66 -6.71 -0.08
N GLY A 206 -12.79 -6.61 -0.78
CA GLY A 206 -14.02 -6.11 -0.18
C GLY A 206 -14.41 -6.94 1.04
N PRO A 207 -15.30 -6.43 1.91
CA PRO A 207 -15.87 -7.25 2.97
C PRO A 207 -16.41 -8.53 2.33
N GLU A 208 -16.00 -9.69 2.85
CA GLU A 208 -16.50 -10.96 2.34
C GLU A 208 -18.03 -10.90 2.34
N ALA A 209 -18.63 -11.09 1.16
CA ALA A 209 -20.07 -11.21 1.03
C ALA A 209 -20.51 -12.48 1.77
N GLY A 210 -20.71 -12.38 3.09
CA GLY A 210 -21.02 -13.53 3.94
C GLY A 210 -20.86 -13.32 5.45
N SER A 211 -20.06 -12.35 5.92
CA SER A 211 -19.96 -12.09 7.37
C SER A 211 -20.88 -10.95 7.80
N SER A 212 -22.20 -11.21 7.81
CA SER A 212 -23.11 -10.38 8.60
C SER A 212 -22.96 -10.80 10.06
N VAL A 213 -22.16 -10.05 10.82
CA VAL A 213 -22.32 -10.06 12.27
C VAL A 213 -23.70 -9.43 12.53
N ALA A 214 -24.63 -10.24 13.01
CA ALA A 214 -25.93 -9.77 13.45
C ALA A 214 -25.72 -8.66 14.47
N ALA A 215 -26.14 -7.45 14.11
CA ALA A 215 -26.25 -6.35 15.06
C ALA A 215 -27.26 -6.79 16.12
N ALA A 216 -26.76 -7.06 17.33
CA ALA A 216 -27.61 -7.22 18.51
C ALA A 216 -28.39 -5.92 18.69
N GLN A 217 -29.71 -6.00 18.51
CA GLN A 217 -30.63 -4.94 18.87
C GLN A 217 -30.74 -4.87 20.39
N LEU A 218 -30.61 -3.64 20.90
CA LEU A 218 -30.99 -3.21 22.24
C LEU A 218 -32.49 -3.44 22.48
#